data_AF-A0A4Q3JD83-F1
#
_entry.id   AF-A0A4Q3JD83-F1
#
_cell.length_a   1.000
_cell.length_b   1.000
_cell.length_c   1.000
_cell.angle_alpha   90.00
_cell.angle_beta   90.00
_cell.angle_gamma   90.00
#
_symmetry.space_group_name_H-M   'P 1'
#
loop_
_entity.id
_entity.type
_entity.pdbx_description
1 polymer ?
#
loop_
_entity_poly.entity_id
_entity_poly.type
_entity_poly.pdbx_seq_one_letter_code
_entity_poly.pdbx_strand_id
1 'polypeptide(L)'
;MGYREIPIETPLSAYEPPELQVECVRCKRNATLAVQTLRKRFGNNVTIGDLTRQVALSGRVPCGLAGTGQCSARAYEPPVWHWADLQRAWSGGWFARLHCRRNRAGLKPAKPCPEVVIVDVETLVATLGYDFKLEHLASKMQCPRCHSHLVDVEWIVPDPSPPPFAPTSDVVPLRLKPTPAQKALRTLKVVDGGRG
;
A
#
# COMPACT_ATOMS: atom_id res chain seq x y z
N MET A 1 -11.20 7.83 3.46
CA MET A 1 -9.90 7.78 2.76
C MET A 1 -8.91 7.13 3.70
N GLY A 2 -8.74 5.82 3.51
CA GLY A 2 -8.35 4.92 4.58
C GLY A 2 -6.88 4.56 4.54
N TYR A 3 -6.31 4.43 5.74
CA TYR A 3 -5.10 3.66 5.96
C TYR A 3 -5.23 2.27 5.32
N ARG A 4 -4.21 1.83 4.59
CA ARG A 4 -4.17 0.50 3.98
C ARG A 4 -3.42 -0.46 4.90
N GLU A 5 -4.00 -1.61 5.19
CA GLU A 5 -3.29 -2.65 5.96
C GLU A 5 -2.15 -3.21 5.10
N ILE A 6 -0.96 -3.30 5.70
CA ILE A 6 0.25 -3.76 5.01
C ILE A 6 0.34 -5.29 5.16
N PRO A 7 0.62 -6.04 4.06
CA PRO A 7 0.82 -7.47 4.14
C PRO A 7 1.97 -7.83 5.11
N ILE A 8 1.73 -8.80 5.99
CA ILE A 8 2.68 -9.19 7.05
C ILE A 8 4.04 -9.66 6.53
N GLU A 9 4.08 -10.22 5.32
CA GLU A 9 5.30 -10.74 4.68
C GLU A 9 6.15 -9.65 4.00
N THR A 10 5.62 -8.43 3.90
CA THR A 10 6.35 -7.30 3.33
C THR A 10 7.64 -7.08 4.13
N PRO A 11 8.83 -7.13 3.52
CA PRO A 11 10.06 -6.81 4.22
C PRO A 11 10.16 -5.29 4.44
N LEU A 12 10.70 -4.87 5.58
CA LEU A 12 10.88 -3.45 5.91
C LEU A 12 11.78 -2.69 4.92
N SER A 13 12.65 -3.41 4.21
CA SER A 13 13.46 -2.88 3.12
C SER A 13 12.64 -2.51 1.88
N ALA A 14 11.55 -3.21 1.60
CA ALA A 14 10.64 -2.91 0.49
C ALA A 14 9.54 -1.90 0.86
N TYR A 15 9.40 -1.56 2.15
CA TYR A 15 8.46 -0.54 2.60
C TYR A 15 9.02 0.86 2.30
N GLU A 16 8.34 1.58 1.41
CA GLU A 16 8.75 2.92 0.94
C GLU A 16 8.36 4.08 1.87
N PRO A 17 7.14 4.14 2.44
CA PRO A 17 6.71 5.28 3.23
C PRO A 17 7.66 5.57 4.41
N PRO A 18 7.85 6.84 4.79
CA PRO A 18 8.77 7.21 5.88
C PRO A 18 8.23 6.86 7.27
N GLU A 19 6.92 6.68 7.38
CA GLU A 19 6.21 6.37 8.63
C GLU A 19 5.37 5.11 8.49
N LEU A 20 5.22 4.41 9.60
CA LEU A 20 4.41 3.21 9.74
C LEU A 20 3.49 3.40 10.94
N GLN A 21 2.19 3.19 10.75
CA GLN A 21 1.25 3.16 11.87
C GLN A 21 1.04 1.72 12.32
N VAL A 22 1.13 1.47 13.62
CA VAL A 22 0.82 0.16 14.22
C VAL A 22 -0.38 0.34 15.14
N GLU A 23 -1.39 -0.50 15.02
CA GLU A 23 -2.55 -0.51 15.91
C GLU A 23 -2.90 -1.94 16.33
N CYS A 24 -3.17 -2.13 17.62
CA CYS A 24 -3.75 -3.37 18.14
C CYS A 24 -5.27 -3.31 18.16
N VAL A 25 -5.90 -4.17 17.37
CA VAL A 25 -7.37 -4.20 17.24
C VAL A 25 -8.08 -4.52 18.55
N ARG A 26 -7.43 -5.29 19.45
CA ARG A 26 -8.00 -5.72 20.74
C ARG A 26 -7.92 -4.64 21.82
N CYS A 27 -6.72 -4.10 22.06
CA CYS A 27 -6.53 -3.12 23.15
C CYS A 27 -6.58 -1.65 22.68
N LYS A 28 -6.81 -1.41 21.38
CA LYS A 28 -6.95 -0.08 20.75
C LYS A 28 -5.74 0.84 20.90
N ARG A 29 -4.60 0.32 21.33
CA ARG A 29 -3.35 1.08 21.35
C ARG A 29 -2.82 1.23 19.94
N ASN A 30 -2.40 2.44 19.59
CA ASN A 30 -1.73 2.73 18.34
C ASN A 30 -0.40 3.47 18.59
N ALA A 31 0.47 3.43 17.58
CA ALA A 31 1.71 4.18 17.55
C ALA A 31 2.08 4.51 16.10
N THR A 32 2.53 5.74 15.86
CA THR A 32 3.15 6.14 14.60
C THR A 32 4.67 6.11 14.77
N LEU A 33 5.36 5.43 13.87
CA LEU A 33 6.78 5.11 14.01
C LEU A 33 7.53 5.48 12.73
N ALA A 34 8.62 6.21 12.88
CA ALA A 34 9.52 6.50 11.76
C ALA A 34 10.25 5.23 11.33
N VAL A 35 10.19 4.91 10.04
CA VAL A 35 10.78 3.70 9.44
C VAL A 35 12.29 3.68 9.60
N GLN A 36 12.95 4.84 9.54
CA GLN A 36 14.39 4.93 9.78
C GLN A 36 14.77 4.47 11.19
N THR A 37 13.98 4.82 12.20
CA THR A 37 14.19 4.38 13.59
C THR A 37 13.98 2.87 13.72
N LEU A 38 12.97 2.34 13.03
CA LEU A 38 12.68 0.91 13.00
C LEU A 38 13.81 0.12 12.34
N ARG A 39 14.33 0.59 11.21
CA ARG A 39 15.49 0.01 10.51
C ARG A 39 16.75 0.00 11.38
N LYS A 40 17.03 1.10 12.09
CA LYS A 40 18.16 1.18 13.03
C LYS A 40 18.03 0.20 14.20
N ARG A 41 16.80 -0.01 14.70
CA ARG A 41 16.55 -0.82 15.91
C ARG A 41 16.44 -2.32 15.61
N PHE A 42 15.81 -2.69 14.51
CA PHE A 42 15.43 -4.09 14.20
C PHE A 42 16.11 -4.63 12.93
N GLY A 43 16.83 -3.79 12.19
CA GLY A 43 17.47 -4.16 10.92
C GLY A 43 16.56 -4.00 9.71
N ASN A 44 17.12 -4.18 8.50
CA ASN A 44 16.42 -3.95 7.23
C ASN A 44 15.62 -5.16 6.73
N ASN A 45 15.99 -6.37 7.14
CA ASN A 45 15.44 -7.62 6.60
C ASN A 45 14.30 -8.21 7.46
N VAL A 46 13.78 -7.43 8.42
CA VAL A 46 12.64 -7.86 9.25
C VAL A 46 11.33 -7.70 8.47
N THR A 47 10.44 -8.66 8.60
CA THR A 47 9.08 -8.58 8.03
C THR A 47 8.23 -7.59 8.82
N ILE A 48 7.27 -6.94 8.16
CA ILE A 48 6.33 -6.02 8.83
C ILE A 48 5.54 -6.74 9.93
N GLY A 49 5.18 -8.02 9.73
CA GLY A 49 4.49 -8.82 10.75
C GLY A 49 5.32 -9.05 12.02
N ASP A 50 6.61 -9.39 11.87
CA ASP A 50 7.49 -9.59 13.02
C ASP A 50 7.86 -8.28 13.69
N LEU A 51 8.09 -7.23 12.89
CA LEU A 51 8.30 -5.87 13.37
C LEU A 51 7.11 -5.40 14.23
N THR A 52 5.88 -5.63 13.76
CA THR A 52 4.65 -5.24 14.46
C THR A 52 4.54 -5.95 15.80
N ARG A 53 4.88 -7.25 15.86
CA ARG A 53 4.94 -8.02 17.11
C ARG A 53 6.02 -7.48 18.06
N GLN A 54 7.22 -7.21 17.56
CA GLN A 54 8.32 -6.67 18.36
C GLN A 54 8.02 -5.27 18.89
N VAL A 55 7.39 -4.41 18.09
CA VAL A 55 6.90 -3.09 18.51
C VAL A 55 5.81 -3.23 19.57
N ALA A 56 4.89 -4.18 19.42
CA ALA A 56 3.87 -4.41 20.44
C ALA A 56 4.47 -4.91 21.76
N LEU A 57 5.56 -5.69 21.73
CA LEU A 57 6.27 -6.17 22.92
C LEU A 57 7.17 -5.12 23.58
N SER A 58 7.92 -4.36 22.79
CA SER A 58 9.06 -3.55 23.23
C SER A 58 8.96 -2.06 22.86
N GLY A 59 7.82 -1.65 22.34
CA GLY A 59 7.53 -0.28 21.96
C GLY A 59 7.43 0.66 23.17
N ARG A 60 7.39 1.96 22.88
CA ARG A 60 7.25 3.01 23.90
C ARG A 60 5.98 2.84 24.74
N VAL A 61 4.93 2.28 24.13
CA VAL A 61 3.68 1.90 24.80
C VAL A 61 3.44 0.41 24.52
N PRO A 62 4.02 -0.51 25.30
CA PRO A 62 3.91 -1.93 25.04
C PRO A 62 2.45 -2.39 25.17
N CYS A 63 2.01 -3.28 24.31
CA CYS A 63 0.70 -3.89 24.40
C CYS A 63 0.70 -4.92 25.54
N GLY A 64 -0.20 -4.76 26.52
CA GLY A 64 -0.31 -5.72 27.63
C GLY A 64 -0.67 -7.15 27.20
N LEU A 65 -1.13 -7.34 25.96
CA LEU A 65 -1.46 -8.64 25.36
C LEU A 65 -0.33 -9.22 24.50
N ALA A 66 0.78 -8.48 24.30
CA ALA A 66 1.88 -8.93 23.45
C ALA A 66 2.60 -10.13 24.04
N GLY A 67 2.81 -10.16 25.35
CA GLY A 67 3.45 -11.30 26.05
C GLY A 67 2.55 -12.54 26.19
N THR A 68 1.24 -12.42 25.95
CA THR A 68 0.28 -13.52 26.14
C THR A 68 -0.08 -14.26 24.85
N GLY A 69 0.51 -13.86 23.70
CA GLY A 69 0.15 -14.40 22.38
C GLY A 69 -1.23 -13.95 21.88
N GLN A 70 -1.94 -13.11 22.63
CA GLN A 70 -3.28 -12.62 22.28
C GLN A 70 -3.25 -11.28 21.53
N CYS A 71 -2.08 -10.72 21.27
CA CYS A 71 -1.95 -9.45 20.55
C CYS A 71 -2.41 -9.60 19.09
N SER A 72 -3.23 -8.65 18.65
CA SER A 72 -3.70 -8.55 17.26
C SER A 72 -3.26 -7.20 16.68
N ALA A 73 -1.97 -6.87 16.86
CA ALA A 73 -1.36 -5.69 16.28
C ALA A 73 -1.23 -5.85 14.76
N ARG A 74 -1.62 -4.81 14.03
CA ARG A 74 -1.56 -4.69 12.58
C ARG A 74 -0.80 -3.43 12.20
N ALA A 75 -0.14 -3.46 11.07
CA ALA A 75 0.54 -2.32 10.51
C ALA A 75 -0.27 -1.73 9.36
N TYR A 76 -0.27 -0.40 9.30
CA TYR A 76 -1.04 0.39 8.37
C TYR A 76 -0.14 1.43 7.71
N GLU A 77 -0.32 1.56 6.41
CA GLU A 77 0.34 2.55 5.60
C GLU A 77 -0.43 3.88 5.68
N PRO A 78 0.25 5.00 5.98
CA PRO A 78 -0.37 6.31 5.93
C PRO A 78 -0.76 6.66 4.50
N PRO A 79 -1.85 7.42 4.29
CA PRO A 79 -2.25 7.82 2.96
C PRO A 79 -1.15 8.58 2.22
N VAL A 80 -1.00 8.33 0.92
CA VAL A 80 0.15 8.81 0.13
C VAL A 80 0.38 10.32 0.19
N TRP A 81 -0.68 11.12 0.32
CA TRP A 81 -0.56 12.57 0.40
C TRP A 81 0.14 13.08 1.68
N HIS A 82 0.21 12.28 2.74
CA HIS A 82 0.90 12.67 3.98
C HIS A 82 2.42 12.62 3.87
N TRP A 83 2.98 11.88 2.91
CA TRP A 83 4.42 11.59 2.91
C TRP A 83 5.09 11.70 1.55
N ALA A 84 4.33 11.58 0.46
CA ALA A 84 4.87 11.69 -0.89
C ALA A 84 5.09 13.16 -1.29
N ASP A 85 5.88 13.33 -2.34
CA ASP A 85 6.12 14.59 -3.05
C ASP A 85 5.70 14.45 -4.52
N LEU A 86 5.72 15.57 -5.24
CA LEU A 86 5.35 15.62 -6.65
C LEU A 86 6.26 14.75 -7.53
N GLN A 87 7.55 14.61 -7.19
CA GLN A 87 8.46 13.71 -7.91
C GLN A 87 7.99 12.25 -7.89
N ARG A 88 7.58 11.75 -6.72
CA ARG A 88 7.00 10.40 -6.59
C ARG A 88 5.69 10.29 -7.33
N ALA A 89 4.82 11.28 -7.21
CA ALA A 89 3.55 11.29 -7.91
C ALA A 89 3.75 11.24 -9.44
N TRP A 90 4.68 12.02 -9.96
CA TRP A 90 5.00 12.06 -11.39
C TRP A 90 5.63 10.76 -11.88
N SER A 91 6.68 10.26 -11.20
CA SER A 91 7.34 9.01 -11.59
C SER A 91 6.45 7.78 -11.43
N GLY A 92 5.53 7.80 -10.47
CA GLY A 92 4.54 6.75 -10.24
C GLY A 92 3.32 6.82 -11.17
N GLY A 93 3.20 7.83 -12.04
CA GLY A 93 2.04 8.02 -12.90
C GLY A 93 0.74 8.30 -12.14
N TRP A 94 0.84 8.96 -10.97
CA TRP A 94 -0.31 9.30 -10.14
C TRP A 94 -1.07 10.46 -10.78
N PHE A 95 -2.32 10.64 -10.40
CA PHE A 95 -3.09 11.82 -10.77
C PHE A 95 -3.95 12.29 -9.60
N ALA A 96 -4.27 13.58 -9.61
CA ALA A 96 -5.03 14.23 -8.56
C ALA A 96 -6.40 14.65 -9.06
N ARG A 97 -7.42 14.48 -8.22
CA ARG A 97 -8.78 14.98 -8.41
C ARG A 97 -9.03 16.10 -7.43
N LEU A 98 -9.30 17.28 -7.95
CA LEU A 98 -9.68 18.45 -7.17
C LEU A 98 -11.20 18.47 -6.98
N HIS A 99 -11.61 18.49 -5.73
CA HIS A 99 -13.00 18.62 -5.29
C HIS A 99 -13.22 20.00 -4.70
N CYS A 100 -14.22 20.72 -5.20
CA CYS A 100 -14.63 21.97 -4.57
C CYS A 100 -15.42 21.68 -3.29
N ARG A 101 -15.00 22.27 -2.16
CA ARG A 101 -15.69 22.17 -0.87
C ARG A 101 -16.31 23.50 -0.44
N ARG A 102 -16.49 24.43 -1.38
CA ARG A 102 -17.16 25.70 -1.10
C ARG A 102 -18.56 25.44 -0.57
N ASN A 103 -18.86 26.03 0.58
CA ASN A 103 -20.16 25.94 1.24
C ASN A 103 -20.82 27.32 1.46
N ARG A 104 -20.12 28.41 1.14
CA ARG A 104 -20.60 29.79 1.32
C ARG A 104 -20.21 30.70 0.15
N ALA A 105 -21.05 31.69 -0.12
CA ALA A 105 -20.78 32.81 -1.02
C ALA A 105 -21.15 34.10 -0.31
N GLY A 106 -20.15 34.76 0.30
CA GLY A 106 -20.40 35.80 1.29
C GLY A 106 -21.12 35.21 2.51
N LEU A 107 -22.23 35.84 2.91
CA LEU A 107 -23.06 35.38 4.03
C LEU A 107 -24.06 34.28 3.67
N LYS A 108 -24.25 33.98 2.38
CA LYS A 108 -25.24 32.99 1.93
C LYS A 108 -24.63 31.61 1.80
N PRO A 109 -25.36 30.54 2.18
CA PRO A 109 -24.93 29.18 1.88
C PRO A 109 -24.87 28.99 0.36
N ALA A 110 -23.83 28.33 -0.11
CA ALA A 110 -23.62 28.03 -1.52
C ALA A 110 -23.31 26.54 -1.68
N LYS A 111 -23.74 25.96 -2.80
CA LYS A 111 -23.39 24.58 -3.13
C LYS A 111 -21.94 24.52 -3.65
N PRO A 112 -21.22 23.42 -3.36
CA PRO A 112 -19.94 23.17 -4.00
C PRO A 112 -20.12 23.02 -5.52
N CYS A 113 -19.06 23.32 -6.29
CA CYS A 113 -19.08 23.03 -7.71
C CYS A 113 -19.25 21.52 -7.92
N PRO A 114 -20.17 21.06 -8.79
CA PRO A 114 -20.46 19.64 -8.95
C PRO A 114 -19.36 18.87 -9.70
N GLU A 115 -18.51 19.59 -10.42
CA GLU A 115 -17.53 19.00 -11.30
C GLU A 115 -16.20 18.76 -10.59
N VAL A 116 -15.70 17.53 -10.71
CA VAL A 116 -14.38 17.14 -10.25
C VAL A 116 -13.38 17.46 -11.35
N VAL A 117 -12.33 18.21 -11.01
CA VAL A 117 -11.30 18.61 -11.97
C VAL A 117 -10.11 17.67 -11.82
N ILE A 118 -9.66 17.08 -12.93
CA ILE A 118 -8.41 16.32 -12.95
C ILE A 118 -7.27 17.32 -13.05
N VAL A 119 -6.31 17.21 -12.13
CA VAL A 119 -5.12 18.05 -12.09
C VAL A 119 -3.95 17.26 -12.65
N ASP A 120 -3.33 17.83 -13.68
CA ASP A 120 -2.16 17.26 -14.32
C ASP A 120 -0.92 17.44 -13.43
N VAL A 121 -0.27 16.33 -13.10
CA VAL A 121 0.88 16.31 -12.18
C VAL A 121 2.12 16.91 -12.84
N GLU A 122 2.29 16.76 -14.16
CA GLU A 122 3.40 17.36 -14.88
C GLU A 122 3.36 18.89 -14.78
N THR A 123 2.19 19.48 -14.96
CA THR A 123 1.96 20.92 -14.75
C THR A 123 2.24 21.35 -13.30
N LEU A 124 1.87 20.53 -12.30
CA LEU A 124 2.18 20.81 -10.90
C LEU A 124 3.69 20.78 -10.63
N VAL A 125 4.40 19.81 -11.17
CA VAL A 125 5.87 19.71 -11.08
C VAL A 125 6.52 20.95 -11.69
N ALA A 126 6.07 21.37 -12.88
CA ALA A 126 6.61 22.54 -13.57
C ALA A 126 6.40 23.85 -12.79
N THR A 127 5.34 23.94 -11.98
CA THR A 127 4.96 25.18 -11.27
C THR A 127 5.42 25.22 -9.81
N LEU A 128 5.41 24.09 -9.11
CA LEU A 128 5.71 24.00 -7.67
C LEU A 128 7.07 23.35 -7.38
N GLY A 129 7.63 22.62 -8.34
CA GLY A 129 8.88 21.88 -8.22
C GLY A 129 8.69 20.43 -7.75
N TYR A 130 9.73 19.63 -7.99
CA TYR A 130 9.74 18.18 -7.72
C TYR A 130 9.58 17.79 -6.25
N ASP A 131 10.22 18.54 -5.35
CA ASP A 131 10.26 18.23 -3.91
C ASP A 131 9.00 18.70 -3.14
N PHE A 132 8.04 19.31 -3.84
CA PHE A 132 6.84 19.85 -3.22
C PHE A 132 5.98 18.74 -2.60
N LYS A 133 5.62 18.90 -1.33
CA LYS A 133 4.87 17.89 -0.56
C LYS A 133 3.38 17.91 -0.91
N LEU A 134 2.82 16.72 -1.13
CA LEU A 134 1.42 16.56 -1.58
C LEU A 134 0.41 17.08 -0.55
N GLU A 135 0.72 16.97 0.75
CA GLU A 135 -0.08 17.50 1.85
C GLU A 135 -0.34 19.01 1.74
N HIS A 136 0.61 19.75 1.16
CA HIS A 136 0.52 21.21 1.02
C HIS A 136 -0.20 21.63 -0.26
N LEU A 137 -0.51 20.70 -1.17
CA LEU A 137 -1.05 21.05 -2.49
C LEU A 137 -2.40 21.74 -2.39
N ALA A 138 -3.30 21.26 -1.54
CA ALA A 138 -4.62 21.85 -1.36
C ALA A 138 -4.54 23.35 -0.97
N SER A 139 -3.52 23.75 -0.20
CA SER A 139 -3.31 25.14 0.21
C SER A 139 -2.91 26.08 -0.93
N LYS A 140 -2.34 25.53 -2.01
CA LYS A 140 -1.87 26.28 -3.17
C LYS A 140 -2.88 26.31 -4.31
N MET A 141 -3.94 25.52 -4.24
CA MET A 141 -4.92 25.41 -5.29
C MET A 141 -6.17 26.27 -5.03
N GLN A 142 -6.83 26.63 -6.12
CA GLN A 142 -8.14 27.27 -6.13
C GLN A 142 -9.05 26.50 -7.07
N CYS A 143 -10.35 26.48 -6.77
CA CYS A 143 -11.33 25.93 -7.70
C CYS A 143 -11.36 26.80 -8.97
N PRO A 144 -11.12 26.25 -10.17
CA PRO A 144 -11.03 27.04 -11.41
C PRO A 144 -12.37 27.67 -11.83
N ARG A 145 -13.49 27.25 -11.24
CA ARG A 145 -14.83 27.82 -11.54
C ARG A 145 -15.24 28.96 -10.64
N CYS A 146 -14.98 28.81 -9.34
CA CYS A 146 -15.51 29.72 -8.32
C CYS A 146 -14.42 30.43 -7.51
N HIS A 147 -13.16 30.15 -7.82
CA HIS A 147 -11.94 30.69 -7.20
C HIS A 147 -11.87 30.51 -5.67
N SER A 148 -12.63 29.56 -5.13
CA SER A 148 -12.57 29.25 -3.70
C SER A 148 -11.30 28.46 -3.38
N HIS A 149 -10.65 28.82 -2.27
CA HIS A 149 -9.56 28.05 -1.67
C HIS A 149 -10.05 26.86 -0.83
N LEU A 150 -11.37 26.72 -0.62
CA LEU A 150 -11.95 25.55 0.03
C LEU A 150 -12.01 24.41 -0.98
N VAL A 151 -10.87 23.76 -1.17
CA VAL A 151 -10.70 22.62 -2.07
C VAL A 151 -10.13 21.43 -1.30
N ASP A 152 -10.43 20.26 -1.81
CA ASP A 152 -9.92 18.97 -1.32
C ASP A 152 -9.28 18.25 -2.49
N VAL A 153 -8.17 17.56 -2.24
CA VAL A 153 -7.37 16.92 -3.29
C VAL A 153 -7.30 15.42 -3.01
N GLU A 154 -7.95 14.66 -3.86
CA GLU A 154 -7.95 13.22 -3.83
C GLU A 154 -6.85 12.70 -4.75
N TRP A 155 -5.94 11.88 -4.21
CA TRP A 155 -4.88 11.25 -5.00
C TRP A 155 -5.26 9.84 -5.40
N ILE A 156 -5.04 9.52 -6.68
CA ILE A 156 -5.23 8.17 -7.21
C ILE A 156 -3.87 7.63 -7.61
N VAL A 157 -3.47 6.58 -6.90
CA VAL A 157 -2.26 5.81 -7.13
C VAL A 157 -2.64 4.65 -8.04
N PRO A 158 -2.09 4.54 -9.25
CA PRO A 158 -2.31 3.36 -10.07
C PRO A 158 -1.75 2.14 -9.34
N ASP A 159 -2.52 1.07 -9.26
CA ASP A 159 -1.97 -0.20 -8.81
C ASP A 159 -0.84 -0.60 -9.78
N PRO A 160 0.27 -1.17 -9.28
CA PRO A 160 1.29 -1.74 -10.13
C PRO A 160 0.72 -3.02 -10.74
N SER A 161 -0.17 -2.90 -11.73
CA SER A 161 -0.53 -4.02 -12.59
C SER A 161 0.76 -4.47 -13.27
N PRO A 162 1.09 -5.78 -13.28
CA PRO A 162 2.23 -6.24 -14.05
C PRO A 162 2.06 -5.77 -15.50
N PRO A 163 3.13 -5.33 -16.18
CA PRO A 163 3.02 -4.94 -17.58
C PRO A 163 2.35 -6.08 -18.36
N PRO A 164 1.46 -5.80 -19.33
CA PRO A 164 0.76 -6.82 -20.11
C PRO A 164 1.68 -7.74 -20.94
N PHE A 165 3.01 -7.56 -20.83
CA PHE A 165 4.04 -8.29 -21.55
C PHE A 165 5.03 -9.00 -20.61
N ALA A 166 4.63 -9.44 -19.42
CA ALA A 166 5.38 -10.52 -18.79
C ALA A 166 5.27 -11.74 -19.72
N PRO A 167 6.35 -12.24 -20.35
CA PRO A 167 6.27 -13.49 -21.09
C PRO A 167 5.75 -14.52 -20.09
N THR A 168 4.62 -15.14 -20.43
CA THR A 168 4.13 -16.32 -19.71
C THR A 168 5.28 -17.31 -19.74
N SER A 169 5.99 -17.43 -18.62
CA SER A 169 6.91 -18.53 -18.41
C SER A 169 6.09 -19.78 -18.62
N ASP A 170 6.30 -20.44 -19.76
CA ASP A 170 5.75 -21.74 -20.05
C ASP A 170 6.10 -22.61 -18.85
N VAL A 171 5.09 -22.94 -18.05
CA VAL A 171 5.20 -23.95 -17.02
C VAL A 171 5.40 -25.24 -17.78
N VAL A 172 6.67 -25.60 -18.04
CA VAL A 172 7.04 -26.95 -18.43
C VAL A 172 6.61 -27.80 -17.24
N PRO A 173 5.56 -28.63 -17.34
CA PRO A 173 5.22 -29.49 -16.22
C PRO A 173 6.43 -30.39 -15.99
N LEU A 174 7.03 -30.27 -14.81
CA LEU A 174 8.07 -31.18 -14.34
C LEU A 174 7.51 -32.60 -14.48
N ARG A 175 7.93 -33.32 -15.54
CA ARG A 175 7.65 -34.74 -15.70
C ARG A 175 8.39 -35.45 -14.58
N LEU A 176 7.71 -35.65 -13.46
CA LEU A 176 8.20 -36.50 -12.39
C LEU A 176 8.47 -37.89 -12.97
N LYS A 177 9.73 -38.35 -12.84
CA LYS A 177 10.09 -39.71 -13.22
C LYS A 177 9.23 -40.68 -12.38
N PRO A 178 8.57 -41.66 -13.00
CA PRO A 178 7.73 -42.61 -12.27
C PRO A 178 8.58 -43.38 -11.26
N THR A 179 8.03 -43.54 -10.06
CA THR A 179 8.69 -44.26 -8.97
C THR A 179 8.82 -45.75 -9.31
N PRO A 180 9.76 -46.49 -8.68
CA PRO A 180 9.93 -47.93 -8.91
C PRO A 180 8.64 -48.73 -8.69
N ALA A 181 7.82 -48.31 -7.71
CA ALA A 181 6.51 -48.91 -7.43
C ALA A 181 5.52 -48.76 -8.61
N GLN A 182 5.52 -47.61 -9.28
CA GLN A 182 4.67 -47.36 -10.46
C GLN A 182 5.11 -48.16 -11.69
N LYS A 183 6.42 -48.46 -11.82
CA LYS A 183 6.91 -49.36 -12.88
C LYS A 183 6.46 -50.81 -12.64
N ALA A 184 6.51 -51.30 -11.41
CA ALA A 184 6.13 -52.68 -11.09
C ALA A 184 4.63 -52.97 -11.35
N LEU A 185 3.74 -52.03 -11.02
CA LEU A 185 2.30 -52.14 -11.29
C LEU A 185 1.97 -52.19 -12.80
N ARG A 186 2.80 -51.57 -13.63
CA ARG A 186 2.59 -51.52 -15.08
C ARG A 186 3.00 -52.82 -15.77
N THR A 187 3.99 -53.54 -15.22
CA THR A 187 4.39 -54.87 -15.69
C THR A 187 3.33 -55.92 -15.38
N LEU A 188 2.65 -55.84 -14.23
CA LEU A 188 1.62 -56.79 -13.83
C LEU A 188 0.36 -56.69 -14.72
N LYS A 189 -0.05 -55.49 -15.13
CA LYS A 189 -1.21 -55.28 -16.03
C LYS A 189 -1.03 -55.82 -17.45
N VAL A 190 0.18 -56.13 -17.89
CA VAL A 190 0.45 -56.63 -19.26
C VAL A 190 0.21 -58.14 -19.35
N VAL A 191 0.18 -58.88 -18.23
CA VAL A 191 0.10 -60.35 -18.24
C VAL A 191 -1.35 -60.87 -18.25
N ASP A 192 -2.33 -60.08 -17.81
CA ASP A 192 -3.74 -60.52 -17.72
C ASP A 192 -4.59 -60.29 -19.00
N GLY A 193 -3.98 -59.83 -20.09
CA GLY A 193 -4.69 -59.46 -21.32
C GLY A 193 -4.74 -60.51 -22.44
N GLY A 194 -4.39 -61.78 -22.18
CA GLY A 194 -4.19 -62.79 -23.23
C GLY A 194 -4.87 -64.14 -22.97
N ARG A 195 -6.21 -64.19 -23.08
CA ARG A 195 -6.95 -65.39 -23.50
C ARG A 195 -8.37 -65.03 -23.92
N GLY A 196 -8.57 -65.03 -25.24
CA GLY A 196 -9.84 -64.94 -25.96
C GLY A 196 -9.54 -65.31 -27.40
#